data_AF-A0A1B1U4E8-F1
#
_entry.id   AF-A0A1B1U4E8-F1
#
_cell.length_a   1.000
_cell.length_b   1.000
_cell.length_c   1.000
_cell.angle_alpha   90.00
_cell.angle_beta   90.00
_cell.angle_gamma   90.00
#
_symmetry.space_group_name_H-M   'P 1'
#
loop_
_entity.id
_entity.type
_entity.pdbx_description
1 polymer ?
#
loop_
_entity_poly.entity_id
_entity_poly.type
_entity_poly.pdbx_seq_one_letter_code
_entity_poly.pdbx_strand_id
1 'polypeptide(L)'
;MKYAVILLCASILFAQTPQDPSNPYVKKRSHETTTHTIPVPKYQLLPPITLKKSKPKPKYKTIIDEDGKEILVDENNKPITREELTILEAKQRCLDEDGAWCWKLGIYYYEGKIVEQDYNKAFEAFEAGCLKKSGGACYNIGFMYEFGRGEVPFDSKKALDFYLKSCNYGYDRGCQAYRAMK
;
A
#
# COMPACT_ATOMS: atom_id res chain seq x y z
N MET A 1 -47.04 49.53 24.42
CA MET A 1 -47.63 48.95 23.19
C MET A 1 -47.35 47.46 23.23
N LYS A 2 -48.42 46.65 23.18
CA LYS A 2 -48.42 45.17 23.22
C LYS A 2 -48.19 44.59 21.81
N TYR A 3 -48.10 43.26 21.72
CA TYR A 3 -47.97 42.31 20.57
C TYR A 3 -46.56 41.66 20.51
N ALA A 4 -46.25 40.43 20.94
CA ALA A 4 -46.89 39.10 20.94
C ALA A 4 -46.60 38.23 19.68
N VAL A 5 -45.73 37.21 19.88
CA VAL A 5 -45.75 35.79 19.38
C VAL A 5 -45.69 35.59 17.83
N ILE A 6 -44.90 34.70 17.19
CA ILE A 6 -45.01 33.22 17.10
C ILE A 6 -43.83 32.65 16.26
N LEU A 7 -43.33 31.48 16.68
CA LEU A 7 -42.42 30.52 16.00
C LEU A 7 -42.84 30.15 14.56
N LEU A 8 -41.90 29.71 13.71
CA LEU A 8 -42.06 28.52 12.84
C LEU A 8 -40.72 28.14 12.14
N CYS A 9 -40.29 26.88 12.36
CA CYS A 9 -39.36 26.13 11.51
C CYS A 9 -39.95 25.85 10.12
N ALA A 10 -39.13 25.76 9.07
CA ALA A 10 -39.24 24.74 8.00
C ALA A 10 -38.28 24.97 6.81
N SER A 11 -37.26 24.11 6.72
CA SER A 11 -36.83 23.28 5.57
C SER A 11 -36.49 23.86 4.16
N ILE A 12 -35.25 23.55 3.77
CA ILE A 12 -34.79 22.83 2.55
C ILE A 12 -34.94 23.53 1.18
N LEU A 13 -33.79 23.76 0.52
CA LEU A 13 -33.48 23.27 -0.84
C LEU A 13 -32.00 23.56 -1.17
N PHE A 14 -31.09 22.65 -0.78
CA PHE A 14 -29.81 22.52 -1.46
C PHE A 14 -30.04 21.69 -2.71
N ALA A 15 -29.81 22.29 -3.87
CA ALA A 15 -29.85 21.65 -5.17
C ALA A 15 -28.86 20.47 -5.20
N GLN A 16 -29.39 19.26 -5.44
CA GLN A 16 -28.60 18.07 -5.73
C GLN A 16 -28.14 18.14 -7.20
N THR A 17 -26.85 17.97 -7.44
CA THR A 17 -26.34 17.65 -8.78
C THR A 17 -26.80 16.24 -9.18
N PRO A 18 -27.03 15.95 -10.47
CA PRO A 18 -27.48 14.65 -10.91
C PRO A 18 -26.37 13.61 -10.75
N GLN A 19 -26.67 12.52 -10.04
CA GLN A 19 -25.81 11.33 -9.96
C GLN A 19 -25.92 10.55 -11.27
N ASP A 20 -24.77 10.24 -11.87
CA ASP A 20 -24.62 9.32 -13.00
C ASP A 20 -25.05 7.91 -12.59
N PRO A 21 -26.08 7.33 -13.23
CA PRO A 21 -26.64 6.03 -12.85
C PRO A 21 -25.79 4.82 -13.30
N SER A 22 -24.61 5.01 -13.89
CA SER A 22 -23.80 3.92 -14.43
C SER A 22 -22.70 3.37 -13.49
N ASN A 23 -22.54 3.90 -12.27
CA ASN A 23 -21.54 3.42 -11.31
C ASN A 23 -22.10 2.32 -10.37
N PRO A 24 -21.69 1.05 -10.51
CA PRO A 24 -22.26 -0.07 -9.75
C PRO A 24 -21.80 -0.17 -8.27
N TYR A 25 -20.98 0.76 -7.75
CA TYR A 25 -20.44 0.66 -6.39
C TYR A 25 -20.97 1.69 -5.38
N VAL A 26 -22.03 2.44 -5.71
CA VAL A 26 -22.64 3.39 -4.77
C VAL A 26 -23.62 2.67 -3.83
N LYS A 27 -23.13 2.11 -2.72
CA LYS A 27 -24.00 1.63 -1.63
C LYS A 27 -24.23 2.75 -0.60
N LYS A 28 -25.51 3.01 -0.32
CA LYS A 28 -26.08 4.12 0.48
C LYS A 28 -25.33 4.39 1.80
N ARG A 29 -24.96 5.66 2.02
CA ARG A 29 -24.51 6.20 3.30
C ARG A 29 -25.74 6.45 4.20
N SER A 30 -25.98 5.59 5.18
CA SER A 30 -26.88 5.90 6.31
C SER A 30 -26.07 6.63 7.39
N HIS A 31 -26.58 7.77 7.83
CA HIS A 31 -26.04 8.54 8.94
C HIS A 31 -26.46 7.86 10.24
N GLU A 32 -25.51 7.30 10.99
CA GLU A 32 -25.68 6.96 12.41
C GLU A 32 -24.44 7.42 13.17
N THR A 33 -24.61 8.54 13.88
CA THR A 33 -23.71 9.02 14.93
C THR A 33 -23.72 8.03 16.09
N THR A 34 -22.73 7.15 16.10
CA THR A 34 -22.41 6.33 17.27
C THR A 34 -20.98 6.66 17.67
N THR A 35 -20.78 7.06 18.92
CA THR A 35 -19.46 7.20 19.56
C THR A 35 -18.82 5.81 19.64
N HIS A 36 -18.27 5.36 18.52
CA HIS A 36 -17.48 4.16 18.44
C HIS A 36 -16.03 4.59 18.57
N THR A 37 -15.39 4.21 19.66
CA THR A 37 -13.93 4.18 19.76
C THR A 37 -13.40 3.48 18.51
N ILE A 38 -12.92 4.26 17.54
CA ILE A 38 -12.37 3.73 16.31
C ILE A 38 -11.12 2.95 16.71
N PRO A 39 -11.06 1.63 16.48
CA PRO A 39 -9.80 0.92 16.62
C PRO A 39 -8.85 1.53 15.60
N VAL A 40 -7.86 2.28 16.09
CA VAL A 40 -6.81 2.85 15.24
C VAL A 40 -6.08 1.65 14.63
N PRO A 41 -6.08 1.48 13.30
CA PRO A 41 -5.42 0.33 12.69
C PRO A 41 -3.91 0.42 12.98
N LYS A 42 -3.35 -0.74 13.35
CA LYS A 42 -2.02 -0.97 13.96
C LYS A 42 -0.81 -0.42 13.16
N TYR A 43 -1.04 0.15 11.99
CA TYR A 43 -0.01 0.61 11.04
C TYR A 43 0.53 2.03 11.31
N GLN A 44 0.13 2.69 12.40
CA GLN A 44 0.66 4.01 12.75
C GLN A 44 1.90 3.99 13.64
N LEU A 45 2.34 2.80 14.07
CA LEU A 45 3.60 2.59 14.78
C LEU A 45 4.16 1.22 14.38
N LEU A 46 4.51 1.03 13.11
CA LEU A 46 5.58 0.07 12.88
C LEU A 46 6.84 0.74 13.45
N PRO A 47 7.52 0.12 14.43
CA PRO A 47 8.85 0.58 14.76
C PRO A 47 9.62 0.67 13.44
N PRO A 48 10.55 1.63 13.28
CA PRO A 48 11.45 1.57 12.14
C PRO A 48 11.89 0.12 12.03
N ILE A 49 11.85 -0.48 10.83
CA ILE A 49 12.53 -1.75 10.62
C ILE A 49 13.90 -1.46 11.21
N THR A 50 14.16 -1.97 12.41
CA THR A 50 15.43 -1.76 13.06
C THR A 50 16.26 -2.64 12.18
N LEU A 51 16.94 -2.01 11.22
CA LEU A 51 17.89 -2.63 10.31
C LEU A 51 19.04 -3.07 11.20
N LYS A 52 18.78 -4.06 12.07
CA LYS A 52 19.77 -4.96 12.63
C LYS A 52 20.54 -5.41 11.40
N LYS A 53 21.86 -5.18 11.42
CA LYS A 53 22.84 -5.54 10.38
C LYS A 53 22.27 -6.66 9.53
N SER A 54 22.09 -6.38 8.25
CA SER A 54 21.39 -7.27 7.35
C SER A 54 21.89 -8.71 7.50
N LYS A 55 20.95 -9.64 7.51
CA LYS A 55 21.29 -11.06 7.49
C LYS A 55 22.22 -11.32 6.30
N PRO A 56 23.18 -12.26 6.41
CA PRO A 56 24.03 -12.61 5.30
C PRO A 56 23.18 -12.97 4.08
N LYS A 57 23.66 -12.59 2.88
CA LYS A 57 22.99 -12.89 1.61
C LYS A 57 22.53 -14.34 1.58
N PRO A 58 21.29 -14.63 1.14
CA PRO A 58 20.80 -16.00 1.07
C PRO A 58 21.77 -16.83 0.24
N LYS A 59 22.34 -17.87 0.85
CA LYS A 59 23.27 -18.78 0.18
C LYS A 59 22.46 -19.84 -0.56
N TYR A 60 22.70 -19.94 -1.85
CA TYR A 60 22.18 -21.01 -2.69
C TYR A 60 23.34 -21.68 -3.42
N LYS A 61 23.16 -22.94 -3.79
CA LYS A 61 24.12 -23.69 -4.61
C LYS A 61 23.37 -24.49 -5.67
N THR A 62 24.06 -24.78 -6.75
CA THR A 62 23.57 -25.73 -7.76
C THR A 62 24.01 -27.13 -7.36
N ILE A 63 23.08 -28.07 -7.32
CA ILE A 63 23.36 -29.50 -7.20
C ILE A 63 22.76 -30.22 -8.41
N ILE A 64 23.23 -31.43 -8.65
CA ILE A 64 22.63 -32.34 -9.63
C ILE A 64 21.68 -33.27 -8.87
N ASP A 65 20.43 -33.35 -9.32
CA ASP A 65 19.43 -34.27 -8.78
C ASP A 65 19.66 -35.72 -9.25
N GLU A 66 18.82 -36.64 -8.79
CA GLU A 66 18.94 -38.07 -9.13
C GLU A 66 18.74 -38.34 -10.63
N ASP A 67 18.07 -37.43 -11.35
CA ASP A 67 17.83 -37.51 -12.80
C ASP A 67 18.95 -36.87 -13.63
N GLY A 68 20.01 -36.37 -12.98
CA GLY A 68 21.13 -35.72 -13.67
C GLY A 68 20.86 -34.25 -14.05
N LYS A 69 19.80 -33.63 -13.51
CA LYS A 69 19.41 -32.25 -13.79
C LYS A 69 19.95 -31.29 -12.73
N GLU A 70 20.41 -30.12 -13.18
CA GLU A 70 20.83 -29.04 -12.30
C GLU A 70 19.63 -28.38 -11.62
N ILE A 71 19.62 -28.36 -10.28
CA ILE A 71 18.64 -27.67 -9.45
C ILE A 71 19.31 -26.72 -8.46
N LEU A 72 18.66 -25.59 -8.18
CA LEU A 72 19.08 -24.66 -7.14
C LEU A 72 18.54 -25.13 -5.79
N VAL A 73 19.40 -25.13 -4.78
CA VAL A 73 19.01 -25.48 -3.41
C VAL A 73 19.49 -24.45 -2.39
N ASP A 74 18.76 -24.35 -1.28
CA ASP A 74 19.15 -23.55 -0.12
C ASP A 74 20.30 -24.21 0.68
N GLU A 75 20.69 -23.57 1.78
CA GLU A 75 21.72 -24.07 2.69
C GLU A 75 21.38 -25.43 3.35
N ASN A 76 20.11 -25.81 3.35
CA ASN A 76 19.59 -27.08 3.88
C ASN A 76 19.29 -28.11 2.77
N ASN A 77 19.77 -27.88 1.54
CA ASN A 77 19.47 -28.69 0.34
C ASN A 77 17.98 -28.72 -0.06
N LYS A 78 17.15 -27.75 0.40
CA LYS A 78 15.77 -27.62 -0.07
C LYS A 78 15.78 -27.03 -1.48
N PRO A 79 15.07 -27.62 -2.46
CA PRO A 79 14.91 -27.02 -3.79
C PRO A 79 14.31 -25.62 -3.73
N ILE A 80 14.90 -24.69 -4.48
CA ILE A 80 14.43 -23.32 -4.66
C ILE A 80 14.11 -23.12 -6.14
N THR A 81 12.95 -22.54 -6.44
CA THR A 81 12.58 -22.13 -7.79
C THR A 81 13.29 -20.82 -8.22
N ARG A 82 13.32 -20.54 -9.52
CA ARG A 82 13.91 -19.30 -10.05
C ARG A 82 13.16 -18.07 -9.54
N GLU A 83 11.85 -18.20 -9.40
CA GLU A 83 10.90 -17.21 -8.92
C GLU A 83 11.14 -16.90 -7.44
N GLU A 84 11.25 -17.92 -6.59
CA GLU A 84 11.58 -17.77 -5.18
C GLU A 84 12.95 -17.12 -4.97
N LEU A 85 13.95 -17.51 -5.76
CA LEU A 85 15.26 -16.85 -5.75
C LEU A 85 15.14 -15.36 -6.05
N THR A 86 14.34 -14.99 -7.06
CA THR A 86 14.13 -13.59 -7.44
C THR A 86 13.55 -12.76 -6.28
N ILE A 87 12.61 -13.32 -5.52
CA ILE A 87 12.03 -12.67 -4.34
C ILE A 87 13.04 -12.56 -3.20
N LEU A 88 13.80 -13.62 -2.94
CA LEU A 88 14.84 -13.63 -1.90
C LEU A 88 15.92 -12.58 -2.18
N GLU A 89 16.37 -12.45 -3.43
CA GLU A 89 17.32 -11.43 -3.86
C GLU A 89 16.73 -10.03 -3.71
N ALA A 90 15.51 -9.79 -4.19
CA ALA A 90 14.86 -8.48 -4.04
C ALA A 90 14.66 -8.10 -2.57
N LYS A 91 14.31 -9.07 -1.72
CA LYS A 91 14.18 -8.87 -0.27
C LYS A 91 15.51 -8.50 0.37
N GLN A 92 16.59 -9.21 0.03
CA GLN A 92 17.92 -8.90 0.55
C GLN A 92 18.37 -7.50 0.12
N ARG A 93 18.21 -7.16 -1.16
CA ARG A 93 18.61 -5.85 -1.69
C ARG A 93 17.75 -4.71 -1.13
N CYS A 94 16.48 -4.95 -0.86
CA CYS A 94 15.65 -3.99 -0.12
C CYS A 94 16.23 -3.66 1.28
N LEU A 95 16.77 -4.65 1.98
CA LEU A 95 17.39 -4.45 3.29
C LEU A 95 18.74 -3.71 3.16
N ASP A 96 19.60 -4.18 2.25
CA ASP A 96 20.99 -3.73 2.08
C ASP A 96 21.15 -2.41 1.35
N GLU A 97 20.31 -2.17 0.34
CA GLU A 97 20.50 -1.13 -0.67
C GLU A 97 19.40 -0.04 -0.57
N ASP A 98 19.16 0.64 -1.69
CA ASP A 98 18.18 1.71 -1.87
C ASP A 98 16.72 1.19 -1.87
N GLY A 99 15.79 2.07 -1.49
CA GLY A 99 14.35 1.83 -1.47
C GLY A 99 13.75 1.41 -2.82
N ALA A 100 14.44 1.60 -3.94
CA ALA A 100 14.04 1.07 -5.24
C ALA A 100 13.85 -0.46 -5.24
N TRP A 101 14.67 -1.21 -4.49
CA TRP A 101 14.49 -2.67 -4.37
C TRP A 101 13.27 -3.04 -3.54
N CYS A 102 12.98 -2.27 -2.50
CA CYS A 102 11.77 -2.43 -1.71
C CYS A 102 10.51 -2.14 -2.54
N TRP A 103 10.57 -1.11 -3.40
CA TRP A 103 9.51 -0.86 -4.38
C TRP A 103 9.32 -2.05 -5.31
N LYS A 104 10.39 -2.59 -5.89
CA LYS A 104 10.32 -3.76 -6.77
C LYS A 104 9.77 -5.00 -6.07
N LEU A 105 10.22 -5.27 -4.84
CA LEU A 105 9.70 -6.35 -4.01
C LEU A 105 8.20 -6.20 -3.76
N GLY A 106 7.75 -4.98 -3.44
CA GLY A 106 6.34 -4.69 -3.26
C GLY A 106 5.53 -4.93 -4.53
N ILE A 107 6.05 -4.58 -5.71
CA ILE A 107 5.40 -4.88 -7.00
C ILE A 107 5.24 -6.39 -7.22
N TYR A 108 6.24 -7.20 -6.88
CA TYR A 108 6.14 -8.66 -7.03
C TYR A 108 4.98 -9.25 -6.21
N TYR A 109 4.82 -8.82 -4.96
CA TYR A 109 3.69 -9.23 -4.12
C TYR A 109 2.37 -8.58 -4.56
N TYR A 110 2.40 -7.35 -5.05
CA TYR A 110 1.20 -6.63 -5.47
C TYR A 110 0.58 -7.24 -6.74
N GLU A 111 1.41 -7.59 -7.72
CA GLU A 111 0.94 -8.14 -9.00
C GLU A 111 0.67 -9.64 -8.94
N GLY A 112 1.36 -10.37 -8.08
CA GLY A 112 1.18 -11.81 -7.95
C GLY A 112 1.70 -12.65 -9.13
N LYS A 113 2.57 -12.08 -9.99
CA LYS A 113 3.05 -12.75 -11.22
C LYS A 113 4.22 -13.70 -11.01
N ILE A 114 5.06 -13.42 -10.01
CA ILE A 114 6.26 -14.21 -9.69
C ILE A 114 6.02 -15.05 -8.43
N VAL A 115 5.28 -14.52 -7.48
CA VAL A 115 4.83 -15.20 -6.27
C VAL A 115 3.35 -14.92 -6.07
N GLU A 116 2.72 -15.67 -5.17
CA GLU A 116 1.33 -15.44 -4.80
C GLU A 116 1.08 -13.98 -4.41
N GLN A 117 -0.03 -13.42 -4.90
CA GLN A 117 -0.41 -12.04 -4.61
C GLN A 117 -0.66 -11.88 -3.11
N ASP A 118 -0.01 -10.90 -2.51
CA ASP A 118 -0.13 -10.59 -1.10
C ASP A 118 -0.04 -9.08 -0.89
N TYR A 119 -1.20 -8.42 -0.79
CA TYR A 119 -1.25 -6.98 -0.62
C TYR A 119 -0.62 -6.51 0.71
N ASN A 120 -0.65 -7.33 1.76
CA ASN A 120 -0.07 -6.96 3.05
C ASN A 120 1.45 -6.93 2.96
N LYS A 121 2.06 -7.97 2.39
CA LYS A 121 3.51 -7.98 2.10
C LYS A 121 3.91 -6.89 1.12
N ALA A 122 3.06 -6.59 0.13
CA ALA A 122 3.30 -5.49 -0.79
C ALA A 122 3.35 -4.15 -0.04
N PHE A 123 2.38 -3.89 0.85
CA PHE A 123 2.34 -2.68 1.66
C PHE A 123 3.58 -2.55 2.54
N GLU A 124 3.97 -3.60 3.26
CA GLU A 124 5.19 -3.61 4.09
C GLU A 124 6.45 -3.28 3.27
N ALA A 125 6.58 -3.87 2.09
CA ALA A 125 7.71 -3.59 1.20
C ALA A 125 7.68 -2.14 0.66
N PHE A 126 6.51 -1.63 0.28
CA PHE A 126 6.38 -0.25 -0.14
C PHE A 126 6.65 0.73 1.00
N GLU A 127 6.24 0.43 2.23
CA GLU A 127 6.53 1.23 3.40
C GLU A 127 8.05 1.30 3.64
N ALA A 128 8.73 0.16 3.62
CA ALA A 128 10.19 0.09 3.71
C ALA A 128 10.88 0.94 2.62
N GLY A 129 10.38 0.86 1.38
CA GLY A 129 10.88 1.67 0.27
C GLY A 129 10.63 3.17 0.45
N CYS A 130 9.45 3.54 0.92
CA CYS A 130 9.06 4.93 1.15
C CYS A 130 9.88 5.56 2.29
N LEU A 131 10.15 4.79 3.36
CA LEU A 131 11.07 5.19 4.44
C LEU A 131 12.50 5.42 3.93
N LYS A 132 12.93 4.66 2.91
CA LYS A 132 14.19 4.85 2.18
C LYS A 132 14.11 5.90 1.06
N LYS A 133 13.07 6.74 1.04
CA LYS A 133 12.84 7.82 0.05
C LYS A 133 12.61 7.34 -1.39
N SER A 134 12.17 6.11 -1.61
CA SER A 134 11.71 5.68 -2.92
C SER A 134 10.35 6.32 -3.23
N GLY A 135 10.34 7.29 -4.15
CA GLY A 135 9.09 7.94 -4.55
C GLY A 135 8.08 6.99 -5.20
N GLY A 136 8.54 5.98 -5.95
CA GLY A 136 7.69 4.92 -6.49
C GLY A 136 7.00 4.11 -5.38
N ALA A 137 7.73 3.76 -4.33
CA ALA A 137 7.15 3.06 -3.19
C ALA A 137 6.07 3.89 -2.48
N CYS A 138 6.34 5.17 -2.20
CA CYS A 138 5.33 6.06 -1.61
C CYS A 138 4.10 6.24 -2.50
N TYR A 139 4.28 6.30 -3.83
CA TYR A 139 3.17 6.35 -4.78
C TYR A 139 2.28 5.11 -4.66
N ASN A 140 2.87 3.92 -4.61
CA ASN A 140 2.10 2.69 -4.47
C ASN A 140 1.34 2.60 -3.14
N ILE A 141 1.88 3.14 -2.04
CA ILE A 141 1.10 3.28 -0.79
C ILE A 141 -0.10 4.19 -0.99
N GLY A 142 0.10 5.35 -1.65
CA GLY A 142 -0.99 6.27 -1.99
C GLY A 142 -2.09 5.59 -2.79
N PHE A 143 -1.70 4.80 -3.79
CA PHE A 143 -2.61 4.00 -4.61
C PHE A 143 -3.37 2.96 -3.79
N MET A 144 -2.71 2.29 -2.85
CA MET A 144 -3.38 1.31 -1.98
C MET A 144 -4.44 1.95 -1.08
N TYR A 145 -4.21 3.16 -0.57
CA TYR A 145 -5.21 3.93 0.17
C TYR A 145 -6.31 4.50 -0.73
N GLU A 146 -5.99 4.91 -1.96
CA GLU A 146 -6.98 5.45 -2.91
C GLU A 146 -7.99 4.39 -3.36
N PHE A 147 -7.57 3.12 -3.46
CA PHE A 147 -8.44 2.04 -3.94
C PHE A 147 -8.84 1.03 -2.85
N GLY A 148 -8.35 1.19 -1.62
CA GLY A 148 -8.60 0.27 -0.52
C GLY A 148 -8.14 -1.17 -0.83
N ARG A 149 -6.83 -1.39 -0.97
CA ARG A 149 -6.25 -2.69 -1.38
C ARG A 149 -5.75 -3.52 -0.20
N GLY A 150 -6.09 -4.81 -0.18
CA GLY A 150 -5.73 -5.70 0.93
C GLY A 150 -6.46 -5.28 2.21
N GLU A 151 -5.72 -5.23 3.32
CA GLU A 151 -6.25 -4.72 4.60
C GLU A 151 -6.21 -3.19 4.71
N VAL A 152 -5.72 -2.48 3.69
CA VAL A 152 -5.68 -1.02 3.67
C VAL A 152 -7.08 -0.49 3.34
N PRO A 153 -7.76 0.23 4.26
CA PRO A 153 -9.05 0.81 3.96
C PRO A 153 -8.91 1.99 3.00
N PHE A 154 -9.97 2.25 2.24
CA PHE A 154 -10.06 3.46 1.42
C PHE A 154 -9.90 4.72 2.31
N ASP A 155 -8.91 5.56 1.99
CA ASP A 155 -8.64 6.82 2.68
C ASP A 155 -7.99 7.83 1.72
N SER A 156 -8.81 8.70 1.12
CA SER A 156 -8.33 9.68 0.14
C SER A 156 -7.37 10.72 0.73
N LYS A 157 -7.46 11.02 2.03
CA LYS A 157 -6.56 11.99 2.68
C LYS A 157 -5.16 11.38 2.82
N LYS A 158 -5.08 10.14 3.30
CA LYS A 158 -3.80 9.42 3.35
C LYS A 158 -3.22 9.20 1.97
N ALA A 159 -4.05 8.87 0.96
CA ALA A 159 -3.59 8.75 -0.41
C ALA A 159 -2.91 10.05 -0.89
N LEU A 160 -3.56 11.20 -0.69
CA LEU A 160 -3.01 12.51 -1.02
C LEU A 160 -1.68 12.79 -0.31
N ASP A 161 -1.57 12.49 0.99
CA ASP A 161 -0.33 12.66 1.77
C ASP A 161 0.83 11.82 1.20
N PHE A 162 0.56 10.56 0.83
CA PHE A 162 1.57 9.68 0.25
C PHE A 162 1.95 10.08 -1.19
N TYR A 163 1.01 10.58 -1.98
CA TYR A 163 1.32 11.15 -3.29
C TYR A 163 2.16 12.43 -3.19
N LEU A 164 1.91 13.28 -2.20
CA LEU A 164 2.77 14.44 -1.92
C LEU A 164 4.19 14.00 -1.56
N LYS A 165 4.33 13.02 -0.65
CA LYS A 165 5.64 12.46 -0.30
C LYS A 165 6.36 11.88 -1.52
N SER A 166 5.65 11.12 -2.35
CA SER A 166 6.15 10.56 -3.60
C SER A 166 6.69 11.65 -4.53
N CYS A 167 5.94 12.74 -4.70
CA CYS A 167 6.36 13.90 -5.49
C CYS A 167 7.62 14.56 -4.92
N ASN A 168 7.68 14.76 -3.60
CA ASN A 168 8.85 15.35 -2.93
C ASN A 168 10.11 14.48 -3.05
N TYR A 169 9.95 13.17 -3.29
CA TYR A 169 11.04 12.25 -3.60
C TYR A 169 11.32 12.10 -5.10
N GLY A 170 10.81 13.01 -5.93
CA GLY A 170 11.14 13.10 -7.35
C GLY A 170 10.42 12.09 -8.24
N TYR A 171 9.30 11.51 -7.79
CA TYR A 171 8.52 10.60 -8.64
C TYR A 171 7.40 11.34 -9.35
N ASP A 172 7.53 11.51 -10.66
CA ASP A 172 6.63 12.31 -11.48
C ASP A 172 5.16 11.89 -11.41
N ARG A 173 4.89 10.57 -11.39
CA ARG A 173 3.52 10.06 -11.23
C ARG A 173 2.92 10.43 -9.87
N GLY A 174 3.76 10.52 -8.83
CA GLY A 174 3.35 11.04 -7.52
C GLY A 174 2.92 12.51 -7.60
N CYS A 175 3.68 13.35 -8.30
CA CYS A 175 3.31 14.75 -8.53
C CYS A 175 2.01 14.90 -9.33
N GLN A 176 1.82 14.06 -10.36
CA GLN A 176 0.61 14.06 -11.16
C GLN A 176 -0.61 13.65 -10.32
N ALA A 177 -0.52 12.55 -9.58
CA ALA A 177 -1.59 12.08 -8.72
C ALA A 177 -1.94 13.08 -7.61
N TYR A 178 -0.93 13.68 -6.97
CA TYR A 178 -1.14 14.71 -5.95
C TYR A 178 -1.89 15.93 -6.53
N ARG A 179 -1.53 16.38 -7.74
CA ARG A 179 -2.22 17.50 -8.40
C ARG A 179 -3.63 17.14 -8.86
N ALA A 180 -3.87 15.90 -9.25
CA ALA A 180 -5.19 15.44 -9.69
C ALA A 180 -6.18 15.29 -8.53
N MET A 181 -5.69 15.05 -7.31
CA MET A 181 -6.51 14.89 -6.10
C MET A 181 -6.68 16.16 -5.26
N LYS A 182 -5.91 17.21 -5.55
CA LYS A 182 -5.97 18.52 -4.87
C LYS A 182 -7.02 19.42 -5.51
#